data_AF-A0A2C1Z786-F1
#
_entry.id   AF-A0A2C1Z786-F1
#
_cell.length_a   1.000
_cell.length_b   1.000
_cell.length_c   1.000
_cell.angle_alpha   90.00
_cell.angle_beta   90.00
_cell.angle_gamma   90.00
#
_symmetry.space_group_name_H-M   'P 1'
#
loop_
_entity.id
_entity.type
_entity.pdbx_description
1 polymer ?
#
loop_
_entity_poly.entity_id
_entity_poly.type
_entity_poly.pdbx_seq_one_letter_code
_entity_poly.pdbx_strand_id
1 'polypeptide(L)' 'MIEVLSGWTEITYVISRDVEESSQNMKVEFINHPFYKTYEYIIPVQLICAQIPPLRGVDPSIPKDPRFHQKLESKKIS' A
#
# COMPACT_ATOMS: atom_id res chain seq x y z
N MET A 1 10.77 -5.62 17.13
CA MET A 1 10.78 -4.77 15.91
C MET A 1 9.75 -3.66 16.03
N ILE A 2 8.46 -3.96 16.19
CA ILE A 2 7.41 -2.94 16.39
C ILE A 2 7.78 -1.99 17.54
N GLU A 3 8.11 -2.50 18.73
CA GLU A 3 8.51 -1.68 19.88
C GLU A 3 9.67 -0.69 19.58
N VAL A 4 10.68 -1.14 18.83
CA VAL A 4 11.82 -0.30 18.46
C VAL A 4 11.41 0.79 17.47
N LEU A 5 10.62 0.44 16.45
CA LEU A 5 10.15 1.39 15.43
C LEU A 5 9.16 2.41 16.01
N SER A 6 8.27 1.96 16.91
CA SER A 6 7.35 2.83 17.65
C SER A 6 8.08 3.80 18.58
N GLY A 7 9.30 3.49 19.01
CA GLY A 7 10.17 4.43 19.72
C GLY A 7 10.75 5.54 18.83
N TRP A 8 10.73 5.38 17.50
CA TRP A 8 11.24 6.37 16.55
C TRP A 8 10.15 7.19 15.87
N THR A 9 8.95 6.63 15.73
CA THR A 9 7.80 7.31 15.11
C THR A 9 6.48 6.82 15.71
N GLU A 10 5.58 7.76 15.96
CA GLU A 10 4.20 7.47 16.37
C GLU A 10 3.36 6.88 15.23
N ILE A 11 3.83 7.01 13.98
CA ILE A 11 3.10 6.61 12.77
C ILE A 11 3.56 5.22 12.36
N THR A 12 3.16 4.21 13.14
CA THR A 12 3.42 2.80 12.85
C THR A 12 2.09 2.07 12.69
N TYR A 13 1.87 1.45 11.53
CA TYR A 13 0.66 0.65 11.24
C TYR A 13 1.06 -0.81 11.00
N VAL A 14 0.27 -1.75 11.53
CA VAL A 14 0.53 -3.18 11.37
C VAL A 14 -0.67 -3.86 10.72
N ILE A 15 -0.44 -4.61 9.64
CA ILE A 15 -1.44 -5.45 8.98
C ILE A 15 -1.05 -6.90 9.23
N SER A 16 -1.84 -7.63 10.03
CA SER A 16 -1.61 -9.06 10.28
C SER A 16 -2.83 -9.67 10.98
N ARG A 17 -2.92 -11.00 10.93
CA ARG A 17 -3.90 -11.77 11.69
C ARG A 17 -3.67 -11.69 13.21
N ASP A 18 -2.41 -11.67 13.62
CA ASP A 18 -1.98 -11.88 15.00
C ASP A 18 -1.61 -10.56 15.69
N VAL A 19 -2.40 -9.51 15.44
CA VAL A 19 -2.21 -8.18 16.06
C VAL A 19 -3.32 -7.89 17.06
N GLU A 20 -2.99 -7.09 18.07
CA GLU A 20 -4.00 -6.47 18.91
C GLU A 20 -4.83 -5.47 18.09
N GLU A 21 -6.14 -5.47 18.34
CA GLU A 21 -7.06 -4.56 17.67
C GLU A 21 -6.85 -3.14 18.21
N SER A 22 -6.54 -2.20 17.32
CA SER A 22 -6.30 -0.80 17.67
C SER A 22 -6.63 0.10 16.48
N SER A 23 -6.68 1.41 16.68
CA SER A 23 -6.91 2.36 15.59
C SER A 23 -5.77 2.40 14.55
N GLN A 24 -4.58 1.90 14.89
CA GLN A 24 -3.41 1.85 13.99
C GLN A 24 -3.18 0.46 13.39
N ASN A 25 -3.76 -0.58 13.98
CA ASN A 25 -3.59 -1.94 13.50
C ASN A 25 -4.79 -2.34 12.65
N MET A 26 -4.49 -3.01 11.53
CA MET A 26 -5.50 -3.69 10.74
C MET A 26 -5.41 -5.18 11.03
N LYS A 27 -6.27 -5.65 11.93
CA LYS A 27 -6.44 -7.07 12.20
C LYS A 27 -7.33 -7.67 11.12
N VAL A 28 -6.82 -8.65 10.38
CA VAL A 28 -7.57 -9.33 9.31
C VAL A 28 -7.37 -10.83 9.39
N GLU A 29 -8.44 -11.58 9.18
CA GLU A 29 -8.41 -13.05 9.18
C GLU A 29 -7.85 -13.61 7.86
N PHE A 30 -6.67 -13.14 7.45
CA PHE A 30 -6.00 -13.66 6.26
C PHE A 30 -5.64 -15.13 6.41
N ILE A 31 -5.81 -15.85 5.31
CA ILE A 31 -5.35 -17.23 5.16
C ILE A 31 -3.84 -17.14 4.93
N ASN A 32 -3.09 -17.18 6.04
CA ASN A 32 -1.62 -17.18 6.11
C ASN A 32 -0.94 -18.41 5.46
N HIS A 33 -1.53 -18.95 4.41
CA HIS A 33 -0.95 -20.02 3.62
C HIS A 33 0.39 -19.57 3.00
N PRO A 34 1.46 -20.38 3.07
CA PRO A 34 2.80 -19.99 2.65
C PRO A 34 2.88 -19.41 1.23
N PHE A 35 2.03 -19.90 0.33
CA PHE A 35 1.99 -19.49 -1.07
C PHE A 35 0.89 -18.47 -1.41
N TYR A 36 -0.21 -18.43 -0.65
CA TYR A 36 -1.39 -17.66 -1.05
C TYR A 36 -1.59 -16.37 -0.27
N LYS A 37 -0.88 -16.19 0.86
CA LYS A 37 -0.90 -14.95 1.64
C LYS A 37 -0.60 -13.70 0.79
N THR A 38 0.18 -13.83 -0.28
CA THR A 38 0.51 -12.69 -1.15
C THR A 38 -0.71 -12.08 -1.84
N TYR A 39 -1.79 -12.85 -2.03
CA TYR A 39 -3.00 -12.38 -2.68
C TYR A 39 -3.88 -11.52 -1.75
N GLU A 40 -3.70 -11.66 -0.44
CA GLU A 40 -4.53 -10.98 0.56
C GLU A 40 -3.84 -9.74 1.14
N TYR A 41 -2.56 -9.86 1.51
CA TYR A 41 -1.82 -8.80 2.22
C TYR A 41 -1.63 -7.52 1.39
N ILE A 42 -1.70 -7.60 0.06
CA ILE A 42 -1.57 -6.43 -0.82
C ILE A 42 -2.87 -5.61 -0.91
N ILE A 43 -4.02 -6.21 -0.60
CA ILE A 43 -5.34 -5.59 -0.83
C ILE A 43 -5.49 -4.28 -0.05
N PRO A 44 -5.18 -4.21 1.27
CA PRO A 44 -5.33 -2.95 2.00
C PRO A 44 -4.43 -1.84 1.46
N VAL A 45 -3.23 -2.18 1.01
CA VAL A 45 -2.28 -1.21 0.44
C VAL A 45 -2.80 -0.68 -0.91
N GLN A 46 -3.37 -1.55 -1.74
CA GLN A 46 -4.01 -1.14 -3.00
C GLN A 46 -5.21 -0.23 -2.75
N LEU A 47 -6.01 -0.51 -1.72
CA LEU A 47 -7.14 0.33 -1.34
C LEU A 47 -6.69 1.71 -0.86
N ILE A 48 -5.61 1.78 -0.07
CA ILE A 48 -4.96 3.05 0.31
C ILE A 48 -4.56 3.84 -0.94
N CYS A 49 -3.92 3.19 -1.93
CA CYS A 49 -3.56 3.83 -3.19
C CYS A 49 -4.76 4.32 -4.01
N ALA A 50 -5.94 3.73 -3.85
CA ALA A 50 -7.16 4.20 -4.50
C ALA A 50 -7.84 5.34 -3.72
N GLN A 51 -7.82 5.29 -2.38
CA GLN A 51 -8.61 6.17 -1.53
C GLN A 51 -7.87 7.42 -1.03
N ILE A 52 -6.58 7.31 -0.71
CA ILE A 52 -5.81 8.44 -0.15
C ILE A 52 -5.43 9.48 -1.20
N PRO A 53 -4.99 9.13 -2.43
CA PRO A 53 -4.60 10.14 -3.42
C PRO A 53 -5.71 11.15 -3.77
N PRO A 54 -6.99 10.75 -3.94
CA PRO A 54 -8.08 11.71 -4.16
C PRO A 54 -8.22 12.76 -3.04
N LEU A 55 -8.01 12.36 -1.77
CA LEU A 55 -8.02 13.28 -0.62
C LEU A 55 -6.85 14.29 -0.66
N ARG A 56 -5.84 14.03 -1.49
CA ARG A 56 -4.67 14.87 -1.70
C ARG A 56 -4.66 15.55 -3.07
N GLY A 57 -5.79 15.56 -3.78
CA GLY A 57 -5.93 16.20 -5.09
C GLY A 57 -5.23 15.47 -6.24
N VAL A 58 -4.99 14.16 -6.10
CA VAL A 58 -4.37 13.32 -7.13
C VAL A 58 -5.35 12.25 -7.60
N ASP A 59 -5.54 12.14 -8.91
CA ASP A 59 -6.20 10.97 -9.51
C ASP A 59 -5.20 9.81 -9.60
N PRO A 60 -5.38 8.71 -8.84
CA PRO A 60 -4.44 7.60 -8.82
C PRO A 60 -4.39 6.80 -10.13
N SER A 61 -5.36 6.99 -11.04
CA SER A 61 -5.38 6.33 -12.34
C SER A 61 -4.53 7.04 -13.41
N ILE A 62 -4.15 8.30 -13.16
CA ILE A 62 -3.41 9.13 -14.11
C ILE A 62 -1.96 9.28 -13.61
N PRO A 63 -0.94 8.84 -14.37
CA PRO A 63 0.45 9.06 -13.99
C PRO A 63 0.78 10.56 -14.01
N LYS A 64 1.77 10.97 -13.20
CA LYS A 64 2.21 12.38 -13.12
C LYS A 64 2.54 13.01 -14.49
N ASP A 65 3.15 12.25 -15.39
CA ASP A 65 3.37 12.63 -16.78
C ASP A 65 3.00 11.47 -17.72
N PRO A 66 1.82 11.49 -18.35
CA PRO A 66 1.37 10.43 -19.26
C PRO A 66 2.28 10.19 -20.47
N ARG A 67 3.15 11.15 -20.81
CA ARG A 67 4.07 11.05 -21.94
C ARG A 67 5.52 10.77 -21.54
N PHE A 68 5.78 10.50 -20.26
CA PHE A 68 7.13 10.29 -19.72
C PHE A 68 7.94 9.29 -20.54
N HIS A 69 7.37 8.12 -20.81
CA HIS A 69 8.04 7.05 -21.56
C HIS A 69 8.31 7.39 -23.03
N GLN A 70 7.49 8.25 -23.64
CA GLN A 70 7.71 8.73 -25.00
C GLN A 70 8.87 9.73 -25.02
N LYS A 71 8.90 10.66 -24.05
CA LYS A 71 9.97 11.66 -23.92
C LYS A 71 11.34 11.04 -23.67
N LEU A 72 11.38 9.90 -22.98
CA LEU A 72 12.61 9.14 -22.74
C LEU A 72 12.89 8.08 -23.81
N GLU A 73 12.03 7.97 -24.83
CA GLU A 73 12.11 6.93 -25.87
C GLU A 73 12.14 5.49 -25.30
N SER A 74 11.71 5.30 -24.04
CA SER A 74 11.71 4.00 -23.35
C SER A 74 10.54 3.11 -23.77
N LYS A 75 9.51 3.70 -24.40
CA LYS A 75 8.45 2.97 -25.10
C LYS A 75 8.15 3.69 -26.40
N LYS A 76 8.16 2.93 -27.50
CA LYS A 76 7.65 3.40 -28.80
C LYS A 76 6.14 3.13 -28.83
N ILE A 77 5.37 4.11 -29.29
CA ILE A 77 3.98 3.84 -29.66
C ILE A 77 4.04 3.23 -31.05
N SER A 78 3.76 1.93 -31.14
CA SER A 78 3.46 1.24 -32.41
C SER A 78 1.99 1.40 -32.73
#